data_AF-A0A7V3BTJ4-F1
#
_entry.id   AF-A0A7V3BTJ4-F1
#
_cell.length_a   1.000
_cell.length_b   1.000
_cell.length_c   1.000
_cell.angle_alpha   90.00
_cell.angle_beta   90.00
_cell.angle_gamma   90.00
#
_symmetry.space_group_name_H-M   'P 1'
#
loop_
_entity.id
_entity.type
_entity.pdbx_description
1 polymer ?
#
loop_
_entity_poly.entity_id
_entity_poly.type
_entity_poly.pdbx_seq_one_letter_code
_entity_poly.pdbx_strand_id
1 'polypeptide(L)' 'MEFLEAALTVLREEGEPLHWTRIQDLALRRGYLDPFAQPDVRRHLLAALAEGVRSGALVKEGTGVFGLAQRR' A
#
# COMPACT_ATOMS: atom_id res chain seq x y z
N MET A 1 8.01 -1.84 -10.44
CA MET A 1 7.67 -1.23 -9.14
C MET A 1 7.22 -2.34 -8.23
N GLU A 2 7.76 -2.39 -7.01
CA GLU A 2 7.38 -3.40 -6.01
C GLU A 2 6.08 -2.99 -5.30
N PHE A 3 5.33 -3.96 -4.76
CA PHE A 3 4.06 -3.71 -4.06
C PHE A 3 4.16 -2.70 -2.92
N LEU A 4 5.25 -2.75 -2.15
CA LEU A 4 5.48 -1.80 -1.05
C LEU A 4 5.70 -0.38 -1.57
N GLU A 5 6.46 -0.24 -2.66
CA GLU A 5 6.73 1.06 -3.28
C GLU A 5 5.45 1.68 -3.87
N ALA A 6 4.61 0.87 -4.51
CA ALA A 6 3.30 1.29 -5.00
C ALA A 6 2.41 1.76 -3.83
N ALA A 7 2.35 1.00 -2.75
CA ALA A 7 1.57 1.36 -1.56
C ALA A 7 2.05 2.66 -0.91
N LEU A 8 3.37 2.83 -0.76
CA LEU A 8 3.97 4.05 -0.22
C LEU A 8 3.68 5.26 -1.12
N THR A 9 3.75 5.08 -2.44
CA THR A 9 3.45 6.15 -3.41
C THR A 9 2.00 6.59 -3.29
N VAL A 10 1.05 5.65 -3.28
CA VAL A 10 -0.38 5.96 -3.10
C VAL A 10 -0.62 6.70 -1.78
N LEU A 11 -0.04 6.23 -0.67
CA LEU A 11 -0.22 6.86 0.64
C LEU A 11 0.43 8.26 0.71
N ARG A 12 1.54 8.49 0.01
CA ARG A 12 2.17 9.82 -0.10
C ARG A 12 1.32 10.79 -0.90
N GLU A 13 0.77 10.34 -2.03
CA GLU A 13 -0.05 11.18 -2.90
C GLU A 13 -1.39 11.55 -2.25
N GLU A 14 -2.00 10.62 -1.52
CA GLU A 14 -3.29 10.86 -0.85
C GLU A 14 -3.12 11.62 0.48
N GLY A 15 -1.96 11.51 1.14
CA GLY A 15 -1.66 12.22 2.38
C GLY A 15 -2.42 11.71 3.62
N GLU A 16 -3.40 10.83 3.45
CA GLU A 16 -4.23 10.25 4.51
C GLU A 16 -4.02 8.74 4.69
N PRO A 17 -4.35 8.15 5.86
CA PRO A 17 -4.33 6.70 6.04
C PRO A 17 -5.44 6.07 5.20
N LEU A 18 -5.12 4.99 4.50
CA LEU A 18 -6.07 4.34 3.60
C LEU A 18 -6.25 2.86 3.93
N HIS A 19 -7.46 2.37 3.68
CA HIS A 19 -7.74 0.95 3.72
C HIS A 19 -7.01 0.24 2.57
N TRP A 20 -6.45 -0.95 2.82
CA TRP A 20 -5.66 -1.71 1.84
C TRP A 20 -6.37 -1.88 0.49
N THR A 21 -7.70 -2.00 0.49
CA THR A 21 -8.50 -2.12 -0.74
C THR A 21 -8.47 -0.84 -1.58
N ARG A 22 -8.49 0.34 -0.93
CA ARG A 22 -8.33 1.63 -1.61
C ARG A 22 -6.91 1.80 -2.14
N ILE A 23 -5.90 1.39 -1.36
CA ILE A 23 -4.51 1.38 -1.82
C ILE A 23 -4.37 0.54 -3.09
N GLN A 24 -4.96 -0.66 -3.09
CA GLN A 24 -4.97 -1.55 -4.25
C GLN A 24 -5.66 -0.91 -5.47
N ASP A 25 -6.89 -0.41 -5.30
CA ASP A 25 -7.67 0.19 -6.40
C ASP A 25 -6.93 1.39 -7.00
N LEU A 26 -6.37 2.28 -6.17
CA LEU A 26 -5.60 3.42 -6.63
C LEU A 26 -4.31 2.99 -7.34
N ALA A 27 -3.59 2.01 -6.80
CA ALA A 27 -2.37 1.50 -7.43
C ALA A 27 -2.64 0.86 -8.81
N LEU A 28 -3.77 0.17 -8.97
CA LEU A 28 -4.20 -0.38 -10.26
C LEU A 28 -4.62 0.73 -11.23
N ARG A 29 -5.46 1.67 -10.78
CA ARG A 29 -5.94 2.79 -11.61
C ARG A 29 -4.83 3.71 -12.09
N ARG A 30 -3.79 3.91 -11.27
CA ARG A 30 -2.62 4.73 -11.59
C ARG A 30 -1.54 3.97 -12.37
N GLY A 31 -1.73 2.66 -12.59
CA GLY A 31 -0.78 1.83 -13.33
C GLY A 31 0.51 1.50 -12.55
N TYR A 32 0.52 1.69 -11.23
CA TYR A 32 1.64 1.25 -10.39
C TYR A 32 1.69 -0.27 -10.25
N LEU A 33 0.53 -0.91 -10.27
CA LEU A 33 0.37 -2.36 -10.28
C LEU A 33 -0.40 -2.77 -11.52
N ASP A 34 0.00 -3.91 -12.08
CA ASP A 34 -0.65 -4.52 -13.22
C ASP A 34 -1.16 -5.92 -12.82
N PRO A 35 -2.49 -6.15 -12.80
CA PRO A 35 -3.06 -7.43 -12.40
C PRO A 35 -2.83 -8.54 -13.42
N PHE A 36 -2.49 -8.21 -14.67
CA PHE A 36 -2.16 -9.19 -15.70
C PHE A 36 -0.71 -9.64 -15.62
N ALA A 37 0.19 -8.73 -15.25
CA ALA A 37 1.59 -9.06 -15.03
C ALA A 37 1.85 -9.73 -13.67
N GLN A 38 1.03 -9.43 -12.66
CA GLN A 38 1.23 -9.87 -11.28
C GLN A 38 -0.02 -10.60 -10.74
N PRO A 39 -0.04 -11.94 -10.78
CA PRO A 39 -1.13 -12.69 -10.15
C PRO A 39 -1.16 -12.44 -8.64
N ASP A 40 -2.34 -12.61 -8.04
CA ASP A 40 -2.54 -12.47 -6.59
C ASP A 40 -2.15 -11.10 -5.99
N VAL A 41 -2.39 -10.01 -6.72
CA VAL A 41 -2.13 -8.61 -6.30
C VAL A 41 -2.50 -8.36 -4.83
N ARG A 42 -3.68 -8.82 -4.41
CA ARG A 42 -4.16 -8.67 -3.02
C ARG A 42 -3.21 -9.29 -2.00
N ARG A 43 -2.78 -10.53 -2.24
CA ARG A 43 -1.92 -11.28 -1.31
C ARG A 43 -0.56 -10.59 -1.19
N HIS A 44 0.03 -10.25 -2.32
CA HIS A 44 1.34 -9.58 -2.37
C HIS A 44 1.28 -8.18 -1.76
N LEU A 45 0.22 -7.41 -2.03
CA LEU A 45 0.01 -6.10 -1.41
C LEU A 45 -0.12 -6.20 0.11
N LEU A 46 -0.93 -7.14 0.62
CA LEU A 46 -1.07 -7.32 2.08
C LEU A 46 0.24 -7.75 2.74
N ALA A 47 1.02 -8.63 2.09
CA ALA A 47 2.34 -9.02 2.58
C ALA A 47 3.30 -7.82 2.59
N ALA A 48 3.30 -7.01 1.54
CA ALA A 48 4.09 -5.79 1.45
C ALA A 48 3.70 -4.75 2.50
N LEU A 49 2.40 -4.54 2.75
CA LEU A 49 1.91 -3.65 3.80
C LEU A 49 2.36 -4.12 5.19
N ALA A 50 2.27 -5.43 5.46
CA ALA A 50 2.76 -6.01 6.71
C ALA A 50 4.28 -5.81 6.87
N GLU A 51 5.05 -5.97 5.80
CA GLU A 51 6.48 -5.71 5.79
C GLU A 51 6.81 -4.23 5.99
N GLY A 52 6.05 -3.33 5.36
CA GLY A 52 6.15 -1.89 5.56
C GLY A 52 5.92 -1.49 7.02
N VAL A 53 4.99 -2.17 7.70
CA VAL A 53 4.77 -1.96 9.14
C VAL A 53 5.93 -2.51 9.97
N ARG A 54 6.44 -3.71 9.66
CA ARG A 54 7.59 -4.31 10.37
C ARG A 54 8.88 -3.47 10.24
N SER A 55 9.11 -2.92 9.06
CA SER A 55 10.27 -2.07 8.77
C SER A 55 10.13 -0.64 9.29
N GLY A 56 8.95 -0.26 9.79
CA GLY A 56 8.68 1.09 10.28
C GLY A 56 8.46 2.13 9.18
N ALA A 57 8.23 1.71 7.93
CA ALA A 57 7.86 2.61 6.83
C ALA A 57 6.36 2.99 6.88
N LEU A 58 5.52 2.08 7.37
CA LEU A 58 4.08 2.22 7.51
C LEU A 58 3.66 2.06 8.97
N VAL A 59 2.51 2.62 9.31
CA VAL A 59 1.82 2.37 10.58
C VAL A 59 0.44 1.81 10.29
N LYS A 60 -0.01 0.86 11.12
CA LYS A 60 -1.36 0.35 11.07
C LYS A 60 -2.23 1.16 12.03
N GLU A 61 -3.08 2.02 11.48
CA GLU A 61 -3.94 2.91 12.27
C GLU A 61 -5.27 2.25 12.67
N GLY A 62 -5.68 1.17 11.98
CA GLY A 62 -6.91 0.46 12.27
C GLY A 62 -7.03 -0.87 11.52
N THR A 63 -8.23 -1.47 11.58
CA THR A 63 -8.51 -2.73 10.87
C THR A 63 -8.39 -2.51 9.36
N GLY A 64 -7.28 -3.01 8.79
CA GLY A 64 -7.01 -2.90 7.35
C GLY A 64 -6.60 -1.50 6.88
N VAL A 65 -6.40 -0.55 7.79
CA VAL A 65 -6.02 0.84 7.49
C VAL A 65 -4.53 1.06 7.77
N PHE A 66 -3.84 1.61 6.78
CA PHE A 66 -2.39 1.85 6.81
C PHE A 66 -2.09 3.32 6.50
N GLY A 67 -1.13 3.89 7.22
CA GLY A 67 -0.63 5.26 7.00
C GLY A 67 0.90 5.27 6.91
N LEU A 68 1.47 6.40 6.51
CA LEU A 68 2.92 6.62 6.52
C LEU A 68 3.41 6.79 7.96
N ALA A 69 4.52 6.14 8.32
CA ALA A 69 5.09 6.26 9.66
C ALA A 69 5.64 7.67 9.97
N GLN A 70 6.13 8.38 8.95
CA GLN A 70 6.57 9.76 9.05
C GLN A 70 5.43 10.73 8.72
N ARG A 71 4.43 10.81 9.59
CA ARG A 71 3.64 12.04 9.74
C ARG A 71 4.22 12.84 10.90
N ARG A 72 5.27 13.60 10.64
CA ARG A 72 5.74 14.67 11.52
C ARG A 72 6.02 15.93 10.71
#